data_AF-A0A4Y2EJS8-F1
#
_entry.id   AF-A0A4Y2EJS8-F1
#
_cell.length_a   1.000
_cell.length_b   1.000
_cell.length_c   1.000
_cell.angle_alpha   90.00
_cell.angle_beta   90.00
_cell.angle_gamma   90.00
#
_symmetry.space_group_name_H-M   'P 1'
#
loop_
_entity.id
_entity.type
_entity.pdbx_description
1 polymer ?
#
loop_
_entity_poly.entity_id
_entity_poly.type
_entity_poly.pdbx_seq_one_letter_code
_entity_poly.pdbx_strand_id
1 'polypeptide(L)'
;MQDGAPPHIDSRVKQLIRQHFTDARVISLHFPTEWPPSSPDITPFYFWLWGFLKDNIYRKKPASVPDMKDSIQLHVLDIPADSLRSAVENIVSATRAHF
;
A
#
# COMPACT_ATOMS: atom_id res chain seq x y z
N MET A 1 -2.21 -0.38 7.21
CA MET A 1 -1.62 -1.63 6.74
C MET A 1 -0.16 -1.36 6.43
N GLN A 2 0.75 -1.99 7.13
CA GLN A 2 2.20 -1.87 6.91
C GLN A 2 2.83 -3.25 7.02
N ASP A 3 3.86 -3.49 6.20
CA ASP A 3 4.64 -4.71 6.27
C ASP A 3 5.55 -4.74 7.52
N GLY A 4 6.25 -5.85 7.71
CA GLY A 4 7.17 -6.05 8.83
C GLY A 4 8.57 -5.45 8.63
N ALA A 5 8.79 -4.54 7.67
CA ALA A 5 10.13 -3.98 7.43
C ALA A 5 10.67 -3.27 8.69
N PRO A 6 12.00 -3.31 8.97
CA PRO A 6 12.57 -2.77 10.21
C PRO A 6 12.16 -1.31 10.53
N PRO A 7 12.11 -0.38 9.55
CA PRO A 7 11.64 0.99 9.81
C PRO A 7 10.16 1.08 10.22
N HIS A 8 9.31 0.16 9.76
CA HIS A 8 7.87 0.18 10.04
C HIS A 8 7.53 -0.40 11.41
N ILE A 9 8.41 -1.24 11.97
CA ILE A 9 8.20 -1.89 13.26
C ILE A 9 8.95 -1.21 14.41
N ASP A 10 9.66 -0.10 14.13
CA ASP A 10 10.33 0.73 15.11
C ASP A 10 9.38 1.23 16.20
N SER A 11 9.88 1.34 17.43
CA SER A 11 9.06 1.70 18.60
C SER A 11 8.46 3.11 18.50
N ARG A 12 9.20 4.07 17.94
CA ARG A 12 8.73 5.45 17.77
C ARG A 12 7.66 5.52 16.69
N VAL A 13 7.86 4.81 15.59
CA VAL A 13 6.87 4.70 14.51
C VAL A 13 5.58 4.05 15.01
N LYS A 14 5.68 2.96 15.77
CA LYS A 14 4.53 2.32 16.41
C LYS A 14 3.80 3.26 17.36
N GLN A 15 4.52 4.02 18.18
CA GLN A 15 3.91 4.99 19.10
C GLN A 15 3.14 6.06 18.33
N LEU A 16 3.73 6.61 17.27
CA LEU A 16 3.08 7.60 16.40
C LEU A 16 1.81 7.01 15.77
N ILE A 17 1.88 5.78 15.27
CA ILE A 17 0.72 5.10 14.69
C ILE A 17 -0.39 4.94 15.73
N ARG A 18 -0.08 4.52 16.97
CA ARG A 18 -1.06 4.40 18.06
C ARG A 18 -1.70 5.73 18.47
N GLN A 19 -0.97 6.83 18.36
CA GLN A 19 -1.49 8.17 18.67
C GLN A 19 -2.51 8.65 17.62
N HIS A 20 -2.30 8.31 16.35
CA HIS A 20 -3.18 8.72 15.25
C HIS A 20 -4.28 7.71 14.93
N PHE A 21 -4.05 6.43 15.24
CA PHE A 21 -4.94 5.31 14.94
C PHE A 21 -5.06 4.42 16.17
N THR A 22 -6.28 3.97 16.48
CA THR A 22 -6.50 2.93 17.51
C THR A 22 -5.85 1.62 17.08
N ASP A 23 -5.31 0.82 18.02
CA ASP A 23 -4.70 -0.48 17.74
C ASP A 23 -5.60 -1.41 16.89
N ALA A 24 -6.91 -1.38 17.09
CA ALA A 24 -7.89 -2.14 16.31
C ALA A 24 -8.01 -1.73 14.82
N ARG A 25 -7.48 -0.57 14.44
CA ARG A 25 -7.49 -0.04 13.07
C ARG A 25 -6.15 -0.23 12.35
N VAL A 26 -5.19 -0.90 12.99
CA VAL A 26 -3.84 -1.05 12.48
C VAL A 26 -3.58 -2.52 12.16
N ILE A 27 -3.22 -2.77 10.90
CA ILE A 27 -2.67 -4.05 10.46
C ILE A 27 -1.15 -3.86 10.30
N SER A 28 -0.37 -4.42 11.22
CA SER A 28 1.10 -4.35 11.25
C SER A 28 1.66 -5.36 12.25
N LEU A 29 2.96 -5.69 12.17
CA LEU A 29 3.59 -6.65 13.06
C LEU A 29 3.60 -6.14 14.52
N HIS A 30 3.20 -6.99 15.47
CA HIS A 30 3.01 -6.66 16.89
C HIS A 30 1.85 -5.68 17.20
N PHE A 31 0.82 -5.67 16.35
CA PHE A 31 -0.49 -5.08 16.63
C PHE A 31 -1.54 -6.21 16.76
N PRO A 32 -2.73 -5.96 17.34
CA PRO A 32 -3.75 -7.00 17.50
C PRO A 32 -4.16 -7.69 16.20
N THR A 33 -4.09 -6.99 15.06
CA THR A 33 -4.21 -7.57 13.73
C THR A 33 -2.83 -7.62 13.09
N GLU A 34 -2.18 -8.78 13.12
CA GLU A 34 -0.81 -8.90 12.62
C GLU A 34 -0.75 -8.94 11.10
N TRP A 35 0.32 -8.38 10.55
CA TRP A 35 0.68 -8.57 9.15
C TRP A 35 1.20 -10.00 8.95
N PRO A 36 0.72 -10.76 7.94
CA PRO A 36 1.24 -12.09 7.69
C PRO A 36 2.75 -12.03 7.34
N PRO A 37 3.58 -12.94 7.88
CA PRO A 37 5.00 -12.99 7.53
C PRO A 37 5.19 -13.23 6.02
N SER A 38 6.19 -12.58 5.43
CA SER A 38 6.58 -12.75 4.02
C SER A 38 5.49 -12.45 2.99
N SER A 39 4.58 -11.52 3.27
CA SER A 39 3.49 -11.13 2.36
C SER A 39 3.66 -9.73 1.76
N PRO A 40 4.59 -9.52 0.80
CA PRO A 40 4.66 -8.27 0.04
C PRO A 40 3.40 -8.07 -0.83
N ASP A 41 2.76 -9.16 -1.24
CA ASP A 41 1.66 -9.17 -2.23
C ASP A 41 0.29 -8.77 -1.67
N ILE A 42 0.17 -8.59 -0.35
CA ILE A 42 -1.13 -8.42 0.31
C ILE A 42 -1.50 -6.93 0.47
N THR A 43 -0.63 -5.97 0.15
CA THR A 43 -1.07 -4.56 0.12
C THR A 43 -1.68 -4.20 -1.24
N PRO A 44 -2.83 -3.48 -1.27
CA PRO A 44 -3.40 -2.97 -2.53
C PRO A 44 -2.41 -2.08 -3.30
N PHE A 45 -1.50 -1.47 -2.55
CA PHE A 45 -0.40 -0.66 -3.08
C PHE A 45 0.56 -1.50 -3.92
N TYR A 46 1.10 -2.61 -3.39
CA TYR A 46 2.09 -3.43 -4.08
C TYR A 46 1.47 -4.28 -5.19
N PHE A 47 0.26 -4.83 -5.00
CA PHE A 47 -0.38 -5.69 -5.99
C PHE A 47 -0.89 -4.92 -7.21
N TRP A 48 -1.64 -3.83 -6.99
CA TRP A 48 -2.36 -3.16 -8.07
C TRP A 48 -1.76 -1.80 -8.41
N LEU A 49 -1.68 -0.88 -7.43
CA LEU A 49 -1.33 0.52 -7.70
C LEU A 49 0.09 0.66 -8.27
N TRP A 50 1.05 -0.08 -7.72
CA TRP A 50 2.43 -0.05 -8.17
C TRP A 50 2.58 -0.56 -9.61
N GLY A 51 1.88 -1.65 -9.96
CA GLY A 51 1.84 -2.16 -11.34
C GLY A 51 1.24 -1.13 -12.30
N PHE A 52 0.05 -0.63 -11.96
CA PHE A 52 -0.66 0.38 -12.75
C PHE A 52 0.19 1.64 -13.00
N LEU A 53 0.80 2.20 -11.96
CA LEU A 53 1.60 3.42 -12.10
C LEU A 53 2.85 3.16 -12.95
N LYS A 54 3.59 2.07 -12.70
CA LYS A 54 4.78 1.73 -13.50
C LYS A 54 4.43 1.60 -14.98
N ASP A 55 3.38 0.86 -15.31
CA ASP A 55 2.99 0.61 -16.71
C ASP A 55 2.65 1.91 -17.44
N ASN A 56 1.95 2.83 -16.77
CA ASN A 56 1.56 4.11 -17.35
C ASN A 56 2.73 5.11 -17.45
N ILE A 57 3.54 5.22 -16.39
CA ILE A 57 4.68 6.14 -16.33
C ILE A 57 5.77 5.70 -17.32
N TYR A 58 6.20 4.44 -17.27
CA TYR A 58 7.31 3.97 -18.10
C TYR A 58 6.95 3.84 -19.58
N ARG A 59 5.67 3.74 -19.94
CA ARG A 59 5.24 3.85 -21.35
C ARG A 59 5.63 5.18 -21.97
N LYS A 60 5.65 6.27 -21.18
CA LYS A 60 6.05 7.61 -21.63
C LYS A 60 7.55 7.87 -21.56
N LYS A 61 8.34 6.94 -20.99
CA LYS A 61 9.81 7.05 -20.84
C LYS A 61 10.23 8.43 -20.29
N PRO A 62 9.88 8.76 -19.03
CA PRO A 62 10.23 10.05 -18.44
C PRO A 62 11.74 10.28 -18.51
N ALA A 63 12.15 11.48 -18.92
CA ALA A 63 13.56 11.84 -19.12
C ALA A 63 14.22 12.34 -17.82
N SER A 64 13.41 12.69 -16.82
CA SER A 64 13.88 13.27 -15.57
C SER A 64 13.00 12.91 -14.37
N VAL A 65 13.51 13.17 -13.16
CA VAL A 65 12.76 13.00 -11.91
C VAL A 65 11.52 13.91 -11.86
N PRO A 66 11.57 15.19 -12.26
CA PRO A 66 10.37 16.03 -12.42
C PRO A 66 9.31 15.41 -13.33
N ASP A 67 9.67 14.96 -14.53
CA ASP A 67 8.71 14.33 -15.45
C ASP A 67 8.04 13.11 -14.83
N MET A 68 8.81 12.33 -14.07
CA MET A 68 8.29 11.18 -13.35
C MET A 68 7.30 11.60 -12.24
N LYS A 69 7.60 12.66 -11.48
CA LYS A 69 6.70 13.19 -10.43
C LYS A 69 5.39 13.70 -11.02
N ASP A 70 5.46 14.46 -12.12
CA ASP A 70 4.29 14.99 -12.80
C ASP A 70 3.44 13.85 -13.39
N SER A 71 4.11 12.83 -13.96
CA SER A 71 3.42 11.64 -14.47
C SER A 71 2.75 10.83 -13.36
N ILE A 72 3.36 10.72 -12.17
CA ILE A 72 2.72 10.07 -11.01
C ILE A 72 1.47 10.83 -10.63
N GLN A 73 1.53 12.15 -10.48
CA GLN A 73 0.38 12.97 -10.09
C GLN A 73 -0.76 12.83 -11.09
N LEU A 74 -0.45 12.94 -12.39
CA LEU A 74 -1.44 12.81 -13.46
C LEU A 74 -2.16 11.47 -13.40
N HIS A 75 -1.42 10.36 -13.30
CA HIS A 75 -2.03 9.04 -13.32
C HIS A 75 -2.73 8.67 -12.01
N VAL A 76 -2.29 9.22 -10.87
CA VAL A 76 -3.02 9.05 -9.61
C VAL A 76 -4.38 9.77 -9.65
N LEU A 77 -4.44 10.97 -10.24
CA LEU A 77 -5.70 11.72 -10.37
C LEU A 77 -6.68 11.10 -11.37
N ASP A 78 -6.18 10.31 -12.32
CA ASP A 78 -6.99 9.61 -13.32
C ASP A 78 -7.57 8.28 -12.81
N ILE A 79 -7.16 7.82 -11.62
CA ILE A 79 -7.70 6.59 -11.01
C ILE A 79 -9.18 6.80 -10.63
N PRO A 80 -10.10 5.98 -11.17
CA PRO A 80 -11.50 6.02 -10.74
C PRO A 80 -11.61 5.67 -9.25
N ALA A 81 -12.45 6.40 -8.51
CA ALA A 81 -12.61 6.24 -7.06
C ALA A 81 -12.93 4.79 -6.63
N ASP A 82 -13.70 4.06 -7.45
CA ASP A 82 -14.08 2.67 -7.17
C ASP A 82 -12.95 1.65 -7.39
N SER A 83 -11.89 2.03 -8.10
CA SER A 83 -10.75 1.14 -8.36
C SER A 83 -10.01 0.79 -7.06
N LEU A 84 -9.85 1.77 -6.16
CA LEU A 84 -9.22 1.54 -4.87
C LEU A 84 -10.08 0.65 -3.97
N ARG A 85 -11.40 0.87 -3.97
CA ARG A 85 -12.35 0.03 -3.23
C ARG A 85 -12.27 -1.42 -3.69
N SER A 86 -12.34 -1.63 -5.00
CA SER A 86 -12.24 -2.96 -5.62
C SER A 86 -10.92 -3.66 -5.27
N ALA A 87 -9.80 -2.94 -5.31
CA ALA A 87 -8.49 -3.48 -4.94
C ALA A 87 -8.45 -3.93 -3.47
N VAL A 88 -9.04 -3.16 -2.56
CA VAL A 88 -9.13 -3.51 -1.13
C VAL A 88 -10.04 -4.72 -0.90
N GLU A 89 -11.21 -4.76 -1.53
CA GLU A 89 -12.17 -5.87 -1.39
C GLU A 89 -11.61 -7.19 -1.91
N ASN A 90 -10.89 -7.16 -3.03
CA ASN A 90 -10.19 -8.32 -3.57
C ASN A 90 -9.14 -8.87 -2.60
N ILE A 91 -8.44 -7.99 -1.88
CA ILE A 91 -7.43 -8.40 -0.90
C ILE A 91 -8.05 -8.96 0.38
N VAL A 92 -9.16 -8.39 0.86
CA VAL A 92 -9.91 -8.97 1.99
C VAL A 92 -10.41 -10.37 1.63
N SER A 93 -10.84 -10.57 0.39
CA SER A 93 -11.26 -11.89 -0.11
C SER A 93 -10.08 -12.87 -0.19
N ALA A 94 -8.93 -12.42 -0.71
CA ALA A 94 -7.71 -13.24 -0.80
C ALA A 94 -7.15 -13.61 0.58
N THR A 95 -7.13 -12.68 1.54
CA THR A 95 -6.67 -12.96 2.91
C THR A 95 -7.57 -13.95 3.64
N ARG A 96 -8.89 -13.90 3.44
CA ARG A 96 -9.83 -14.91 4.00
C ARG A 96 -9.67 -16.31 3.41
N ALA A 97 -9.09 -16.45 2.22
CA ALA A 97 -8.83 -17.75 1.60
C ALA A 97 -7.49 -18.38 2.04
N HIS A 98 -6.61 -17.59 2.67
CA HIS A 98 -5.28 -18.02 3.13
C HIS A 98 -5.20 -18.27 4.65
N PHE A 99 -6.30 -18.11 5.38
CA PHE A 99 -6.44 -18.45 6.81
C PHE A 99 -7.62 -19.38 7.03
#